data_AF-A0A3R7XB58-F1
#
_entry.id   AF-A0A3R7XB58-F1
#
_cell.length_a   1.000
_cell.length_b   1.000
_cell.length_c   1.000
_cell.angle_alpha   90.00
_cell.angle_beta   90.00
_cell.angle_gamma   90.00
#
_symmetry.space_group_name_H-M   'P 1'
#
loop_
_entity.id
_entity.type
_entity.pdbx_description
1 polymer ?
#
loop_
_entity_poly.entity_id
_entity_poly.type
_entity_poly.pdbx_seq_one_letter_code
_entity_poly.pdbx_strand_id
1 'polypeptide(L)'
;MSDASIHYQDAFNHLQYHADHMNLWEQGFVESLEHQFKQKGRLSLSQERHLFKLTDKYNMDKIREAQQWVKNYGPEQRDIAIKCANYYDGQYVNYFHDIVTKVLDDPEHHVLTLGEYNKLCKNKYALKVLASYDAPEKFAVGDMVQIRANNRVDIANTDQKTGAVARGTRSTWGLTNKTCMVLEVNALPITRAAKNSRVYKVLIIDETSPIYVHESDLKKLRRPKKK
;
A
#
# COMPACT_ATOMS: atom_id res chain seq x y z
N MET A 1 -4.28 -49.69 0.40
CA MET A 1 -4.62 -48.25 0.29
C MET A 1 -3.69 -47.66 -0.74
N SER A 2 -4.19 -46.89 -1.71
CA SER A 2 -3.33 -46.26 -2.73
C SER A 2 -2.49 -45.14 -2.10
N ASP A 3 -1.30 -44.90 -2.66
CA ASP A 3 -0.33 -43.90 -2.18
C ASP A 3 -0.94 -42.49 -2.04
N ALA A 4 -1.83 -42.12 -2.97
CA ALA A 4 -2.59 -40.87 -2.93
C ALA A 4 -3.56 -40.78 -1.73
N SER A 5 -4.14 -41.91 -1.30
CA SER A 5 -5.10 -41.92 -0.18
C SER A 5 -4.43 -41.66 1.16
N ILE A 6 -3.16 -42.05 1.32
CA ILE A 6 -2.35 -41.78 2.52
C ILE A 6 -2.05 -40.28 2.58
N HIS A 7 -1.63 -39.70 1.46
CA HIS A 7 -1.30 -38.28 1.36
C HIS A 7 -2.48 -37.34 1.69
N TYR A 8 -3.72 -37.73 1.34
CA TYR A 8 -4.90 -36.94 1.72
C TYR A 8 -5.22 -37.03 3.20
N GLN A 9 -5.14 -38.23 3.79
CA GLN A 9 -5.44 -38.41 5.20
C GLN A 9 -4.43 -37.66 6.08
N ASP A 10 -3.15 -37.65 5.70
CA ASP A 10 -2.12 -36.88 6.38
C ASP A 10 -2.39 -35.37 6.33
N ALA A 11 -2.83 -34.87 5.17
CA ALA A 11 -3.20 -33.46 5.01
C ALA A 11 -4.42 -33.07 5.89
N PHE A 12 -5.43 -33.94 5.97
CA PHE A 12 -6.58 -33.72 6.85
C PHE A 12 -6.18 -33.75 8.33
N ASN A 13 -5.40 -34.75 8.75
CA ASN A 13 -4.93 -34.87 10.13
C ASN A 13 -4.10 -33.64 10.54
N HIS A 14 -3.21 -33.17 9.66
CA HIS A 14 -2.43 -31.95 9.85
C HIS A 14 -3.32 -30.73 10.06
N LEU A 15 -4.34 -30.55 9.22
CA LEU A 15 -5.26 -29.43 9.33
C LEU A 15 -6.13 -29.52 10.58
N GLN A 16 -6.62 -30.71 10.93
CA GLN A 16 -7.38 -30.95 12.16
C GLN A 16 -6.57 -30.58 13.40
N TYR A 17 -5.28 -30.93 13.42
CA TYR A 17 -4.36 -30.58 14.51
C TYR A 17 -4.16 -29.06 14.66
N HIS A 18 -4.34 -28.29 13.59
CA HIS A 18 -4.25 -26.83 13.58
C HIS A 18 -5.60 -26.12 13.48
N ALA A 19 -6.70 -26.80 13.80
CA ALA A 19 -8.05 -26.26 13.71
C ALA A 19 -8.23 -24.95 14.47
N ASP A 20 -7.62 -24.82 15.65
CA ASP A 20 -7.70 -23.62 16.50
C ASP A 20 -7.13 -22.35 15.85
N HIS A 21 -6.33 -22.49 14.79
CA HIS A 21 -5.76 -21.37 14.03
C HIS A 21 -6.54 -21.06 12.74
N MET A 22 -7.51 -21.91 12.38
CA MET A 22 -8.38 -21.71 11.22
C MET A 22 -9.59 -20.85 11.58
N ASN A 23 -10.08 -20.08 10.61
CA ASN A 23 -11.38 -19.43 10.78
C ASN A 23 -12.53 -20.46 10.59
N LEU A 24 -13.72 -20.14 11.08
CA LEU A 24 -14.91 -21.01 11.00
C LEU A 24 -15.23 -21.49 9.59
N TRP A 25 -15.04 -20.64 8.58
CA TRP A 25 -15.29 -21.00 7.19
C TRP A 25 -14.27 -22.02 6.67
N GLU A 26 -12.99 -21.84 7.00
CA GLU A 26 -11.92 -22.76 6.62
C GLU A 26 -12.08 -24.11 7.31
N GLN A 27 -12.48 -24.14 8.59
CA GLN A 27 -12.80 -25.37 9.31
C GLN A 27 -13.94 -26.13 8.61
N GLY A 28 -15.08 -25.48 8.37
CA GLY A 28 -16.22 -26.10 7.69
C GLY A 28 -15.90 -26.55 6.26
N PHE A 29 -15.02 -25.83 5.55
CA PHE A 29 -14.54 -26.24 4.24
C PHE A 29 -13.70 -27.52 4.31
N VAL A 30 -12.77 -27.63 5.26
CA VAL A 30 -11.94 -28.83 5.46
C VAL A 30 -12.81 -30.03 5.83
N GLU A 31 -13.79 -29.86 6.73
CA GLU A 31 -14.76 -30.91 7.08
C GLU A 31 -15.55 -31.39 5.87
N SER A 32 -16.01 -30.46 5.02
CA SER A 32 -16.72 -30.80 3.79
C SER A 32 -15.84 -31.58 2.81
N LEU A 33 -14.55 -31.26 2.71
CA LEU A 33 -13.61 -31.98 1.85
C LEU A 33 -13.34 -33.39 2.39
N GLU A 34 -13.16 -33.53 3.71
CA GLU A 34 -12.90 -34.83 4.33
C GLU A 34 -14.11 -35.77 4.14
N HIS A 35 -15.33 -35.25 4.38
CA HIS A 35 -16.55 -36.02 4.15
C HIS A 35 -16.70 -36.44 2.68
N GLN A 36 -16.42 -35.55 1.72
CA GLN A 36 -16.44 -35.89 0.30
C GLN A 36 -15.42 -36.97 -0.04
N PHE A 37 -14.21 -36.88 0.51
CA PHE A 37 -13.17 -37.88 0.31
C PHE A 37 -13.58 -39.24 0.88
N LYS A 38 -14.14 -39.29 2.09
CA LYS A 38 -14.69 -40.51 2.70
C LYS A 38 -15.80 -41.16 1.85
N GLN A 39 -16.68 -40.36 1.26
CA GLN A 39 -17.77 -40.89 0.42
C GLN A 39 -17.33 -41.33 -0.97
N LYS A 40 -16.47 -40.55 -1.64
CA LYS A 40 -16.16 -40.75 -3.07
C LYS A 40 -14.77 -41.33 -3.34
N GLY A 41 -13.91 -41.40 -2.32
CA GLY A 41 -12.51 -41.82 -2.42
C GLY A 41 -11.62 -40.89 -3.26
N ARG A 42 -12.11 -39.71 -3.65
CA ARG A 42 -11.39 -38.75 -4.49
C ARG A 42 -11.86 -37.31 -4.30
N LEU A 43 -10.93 -36.38 -4.50
CA LEU A 43 -11.19 -34.95 -4.61
C LEU A 43 -11.02 -34.48 -6.06
N SER A 44 -11.64 -33.36 -6.41
CA SER A 44 -11.32 -32.68 -7.67
C SER A 44 -9.97 -31.98 -7.59
N LEU A 45 -9.32 -31.75 -8.73
CA LEU A 45 -8.02 -31.05 -8.80
C LEU A 45 -8.05 -29.66 -8.12
N SER A 46 -9.18 -28.95 -8.18
CA SER A 46 -9.32 -27.65 -7.53
C SER A 46 -9.39 -27.77 -6.01
N GLN A 47 -10.10 -28.79 -5.51
CA GLN A 47 -10.21 -29.07 -4.08
C GLN A 47 -8.88 -29.55 -3.51
N GLU A 48 -8.18 -30.43 -4.22
CA GLU A 48 -6.83 -30.88 -3.88
C GLU A 48 -5.86 -29.70 -3.77
N ARG A 49 -5.84 -28.79 -4.76
CA ARG A 49 -5.02 -27.58 -4.71
C ARG A 49 -5.34 -26.71 -3.50
N HIS A 50 -6.62 -26.54 -3.17
CA HIS A 50 -7.01 -25.74 -2.00
C HIS A 50 -6.64 -26.42 -0.69
N LEU A 51 -6.80 -27.74 -0.59
CA LEU A 51 -6.40 -28.52 0.57
C LEU A 51 -4.90 -28.33 0.84
N PHE A 52 -4.04 -28.57 -0.17
CA PHE A 52 -2.59 -28.40 0.02
C PHE A 52 -2.18 -26.96 0.25
N LYS A 53 -2.90 -25.98 -0.33
CA LYS A 53 -2.68 -24.56 -0.02
C LYS A 53 -3.00 -24.26 1.44
N LEU A 54 -4.05 -24.86 2.01
CA LEU A 54 -4.36 -24.74 3.44
C LEU A 54 -3.32 -25.46 4.30
N THR A 55 -2.92 -26.68 3.94
CA THR A 55 -1.87 -27.42 4.67
C THR A 55 -0.56 -26.62 4.70
N ASP A 56 -0.17 -26.02 3.57
CA ASP A 56 0.99 -25.14 3.47
C ASP A 56 0.80 -23.84 4.25
N LYS A 57 -0.41 -23.25 4.28
CA LYS A 57 -0.73 -22.06 5.08
C LYS A 57 -0.60 -22.35 6.58
N TYR A 58 -1.06 -23.51 7.03
CA TYR A 58 -1.10 -23.95 8.42
C TYR A 58 0.07 -24.87 8.80
N ASN A 59 1.25 -24.64 8.23
CA ASN A 59 2.47 -25.26 8.72
C ASN A 59 2.89 -24.61 10.06
N MET A 60 3.37 -25.41 11.02
CA MET A 60 3.89 -24.95 12.30
C MET A 60 4.90 -23.81 12.17
N ASP A 61 5.76 -23.85 11.16
CA ASP A 61 6.76 -22.79 10.95
C ASP A 61 6.09 -21.46 10.56
N LYS A 62 5.05 -21.49 9.72
CA LYS A 62 4.31 -20.29 9.33
C LYS A 62 3.42 -19.77 10.45
N ILE A 63 2.84 -20.66 11.25
CA ILE A 63 2.07 -20.28 12.45
C ILE A 63 3.00 -19.58 13.43
N ARG A 64 4.19 -20.14 13.69
CA ARG A 64 5.22 -19.51 14.54
C ARG A 64 5.65 -18.17 13.97
N GLU A 65 5.92 -18.07 12.67
CA GLU A 65 6.29 -16.82 12.01
C GLU A 65 5.20 -15.76 12.17
N ALA A 66 3.94 -16.11 11.95
CA ALA A 66 2.81 -15.19 12.11
C ALA A 66 2.66 -14.71 13.57
N GLN A 67 2.83 -15.61 14.55
CA GLN A 67 2.78 -15.26 15.96
C GLN A 67 3.98 -14.38 16.38
N GLN A 68 5.17 -14.70 15.90
CA GLN A 68 6.38 -13.89 16.12
C GLN A 68 6.24 -12.51 15.49
N TRP A 69 5.66 -12.43 14.29
CA TRP A 69 5.39 -11.16 13.61
C TRP A 69 4.52 -10.24 14.46
N VAL A 70 3.41 -10.74 15.00
CA VAL A 70 2.51 -9.95 15.87
C VAL A 70 3.24 -9.46 17.12
N LYS A 71 4.10 -10.29 17.73
CA LYS A 71 4.90 -9.91 18.89
C LYS A 71 5.97 -8.87 18.58
N ASN A 72 6.56 -8.95 17.39
CA ASN A 72 7.65 -8.07 16.94
C ASN A 72 7.13 -6.83 16.18
N TYR A 73 5.81 -6.66 16.07
CA TYR A 73 5.20 -5.53 15.38
C TYR A 73 5.44 -4.24 16.18
N GLY A 74 6.41 -3.46 15.74
CA GLY A 74 6.94 -2.32 16.46
C GLY A 74 6.66 -0.97 15.79
N PRO A 75 7.30 0.10 16.29
CA PRO A 75 7.07 1.47 15.81
C PRO A 75 7.46 1.65 14.34
N GLU A 76 8.49 0.96 13.85
CA GLU A 76 8.91 1.03 12.44
C GLU A 76 7.85 0.45 11.51
N GLN A 77 7.29 -0.72 11.84
CA GLN A 77 6.25 -1.36 11.04
C GLN A 77 4.96 -0.53 11.05
N ARG A 78 4.66 0.16 12.17
CA ARG A 78 3.54 1.10 12.28
C ARG A 78 3.73 2.31 11.37
N ASP A 79 4.89 2.96 11.43
CA ASP A 79 5.18 4.13 10.59
C ASP A 79 5.09 3.78 9.10
N ILE A 80 5.64 2.64 8.68
CA ILE A 80 5.53 2.14 7.31
C ILE A 80 4.06 1.90 6.93
N ALA A 81 3.30 1.23 7.80
CA ALA A 81 1.88 0.95 7.56
C ALA A 81 1.07 2.25 7.42
N ILE A 82 1.29 3.25 8.26
CA ILE A 82 0.64 4.57 8.20
C ILE A 82 0.96 5.28 6.88
N LYS A 83 2.25 5.31 6.47
CA LYS A 83 2.67 5.90 5.19
C LYS A 83 1.97 5.24 4.01
N CYS A 84 1.86 3.92 4.01
CA CYS A 84 1.16 3.17 2.96
C CYS A 84 -0.36 3.36 3.02
N ALA A 85 -0.96 3.37 4.22
CA ALA A 85 -2.40 3.55 4.40
C ALA A 85 -2.87 4.92 3.89
N ASN A 86 -2.14 6.00 4.22
CA ASN A 86 -2.43 7.34 3.72
C ASN A 86 -2.36 7.42 2.18
N TYR A 87 -1.42 6.70 1.55
CA TYR A 87 -1.36 6.62 0.08
C TYR A 87 -2.60 5.96 -0.52
N TYR A 88 -3.07 4.86 0.07
CA TYR A 88 -4.26 4.16 -0.43
C TYR A 88 -5.55 4.91 -0.14
N ASP A 89 -5.71 5.51 1.05
CA ASP A 89 -6.90 6.30 1.38
C ASP A 89 -7.08 7.50 0.43
N GLY A 90 -5.98 8.19 0.10
CA GLY A 90 -6.01 9.39 -0.74
C GLY A 90 -6.19 9.15 -2.24
N GLN A 91 -5.94 7.93 -2.74
CA GLN A 91 -6.00 7.61 -4.19
C GLN A 91 -7.02 6.54 -4.56
N TYR A 92 -7.27 5.62 -3.64
CA TYR A 92 -7.87 4.33 -3.94
C TYR A 92 -8.72 3.85 -2.77
N VAL A 93 -9.78 4.61 -2.44
CA VAL A 93 -10.63 4.42 -1.24
C VAL A 93 -11.09 2.97 -1.02
N ASN A 94 -11.32 2.22 -2.11
CA ASN A 94 -11.81 0.84 -2.04
C ASN A 94 -10.69 -0.21 -1.95
N TYR A 95 -9.44 0.16 -2.22
CA TYR A 95 -8.33 -0.79 -2.20
C TYR A 95 -7.82 -0.98 -0.78
N PHE A 96 -7.86 -2.23 -0.32
CA PHE A 96 -7.43 -2.61 1.03
C PHE A 96 -8.18 -1.85 2.13
N HIS A 97 -9.43 -1.42 1.85
CA HIS A 97 -10.23 -0.56 2.71
C HIS A 97 -10.19 -1.00 4.19
N ASP A 98 -10.51 -2.27 4.47
CA ASP A 98 -10.51 -2.80 5.84
C ASP A 98 -9.15 -2.66 6.55
N ILE A 99 -8.05 -2.87 5.82
CA ILE A 99 -6.68 -2.74 6.36
C ILE A 99 -6.34 -1.27 6.57
N VAL A 100 -6.69 -0.40 5.63
CA VAL A 100 -6.44 1.04 5.69
C VAL A 100 -7.19 1.65 6.87
N THR A 101 -8.49 1.36 7.00
CA THR A 101 -9.33 1.80 8.12
C THR A 101 -8.75 1.34 9.46
N LYS A 102 -8.35 0.07 9.56
CA LYS A 102 -7.69 -0.47 10.77
C LYS A 102 -6.42 0.28 11.17
N VAL A 103 -5.64 0.77 10.19
CA VAL A 103 -4.40 1.53 10.45
C VAL A 103 -4.69 2.99 10.78
N LEU A 104 -5.62 3.63 10.07
CA LEU A 104 -5.90 5.06 10.21
C LEU A 104 -6.81 5.39 11.40
N ASP A 105 -7.70 4.49 11.80
CA ASP A 105 -8.55 4.67 12.99
C ASP A 105 -7.78 4.50 14.30
N ASP A 106 -6.71 3.69 14.30
CA ASP A 106 -5.81 3.51 15.45
C ASP A 106 -4.33 3.53 15.04
N PRO A 107 -3.79 4.70 14.65
CA PRO A 107 -2.41 4.82 14.17
C PRO A 107 -1.37 4.41 15.21
N GLU A 108 -1.67 4.58 16.49
CA GLU A 108 -0.72 4.35 17.57
C GLU A 108 -0.65 2.89 18.00
N HIS A 109 -1.77 2.14 18.00
CA HIS A 109 -1.81 0.79 18.59
C HIS A 109 -2.16 -0.32 17.60
N HIS A 110 -2.47 -0.03 16.34
CA HIS A 110 -2.77 -1.06 15.36
C HIS A 110 -1.67 -2.13 15.26
N VAL A 111 -2.12 -3.36 15.00
CA VAL A 111 -1.26 -4.50 14.69
C VAL A 111 -1.82 -5.23 13.47
N LEU A 112 -1.04 -5.24 12.40
CA LEU A 112 -1.38 -5.95 11.18
C LEU A 112 -0.88 -7.38 11.23
N THR A 113 -1.68 -8.32 10.72
CA THR A 113 -1.19 -9.67 10.45
C THR A 113 -0.09 -9.63 9.39
N LEU A 114 0.78 -10.64 9.35
CA LEU A 114 1.85 -10.71 8.35
C LEU A 114 1.30 -10.64 6.91
N GLY A 115 0.14 -11.27 6.67
CA GLY A 115 -0.54 -11.23 5.38
C GLY A 115 -1.08 -9.84 5.03
N GLU A 116 -1.71 -9.15 5.98
CA GLU A 116 -2.19 -7.77 5.80
C GLU A 116 -1.02 -6.81 5.52
N TYR A 117 0.04 -6.90 6.33
CA TYR A 117 1.22 -6.07 6.16
C TYR A 117 1.89 -6.27 4.81
N ASN A 118 2.06 -7.53 4.38
CA ASN A 118 2.64 -7.82 3.06
C ASN A 118 1.78 -7.26 1.92
N LYS A 119 0.45 -7.35 2.02
CA LYS A 119 -0.47 -6.79 1.01
C LYS A 119 -0.38 -5.27 0.95
N LEU A 120 -0.40 -4.60 2.11
CA LEU A 120 -0.41 -3.15 2.19
C LEU A 120 0.96 -2.53 1.86
N CYS A 121 2.03 -3.10 2.40
CA CYS A 121 3.36 -2.45 2.44
C CYS A 121 4.37 -3.06 1.46
N LYS A 122 4.27 -4.36 1.12
CA LYS A 122 5.26 -5.05 0.26
C LYS A 122 4.83 -5.21 -1.19
N ASN A 123 3.74 -4.57 -1.61
CA ASN A 123 3.36 -4.58 -3.02
C ASN A 123 4.23 -3.59 -3.84
N LYS A 124 4.26 -3.79 -5.17
CA LYS A 124 5.11 -3.00 -6.10
C LYS A 124 4.85 -1.48 -6.09
N TYR A 125 3.69 -1.03 -5.60
CA TYR A 125 3.34 0.38 -5.53
C TYR A 125 3.77 0.98 -4.20
N ALA A 126 3.47 0.30 -3.09
CA ALA A 126 3.90 0.67 -1.75
C ALA A 126 5.42 0.81 -1.66
N LEU A 127 6.17 -0.13 -2.25
CA LEU A 127 7.63 -0.03 -2.30
C LEU A 127 8.14 1.24 -3.01
N LYS A 128 7.45 1.73 -4.04
CA LYS A 128 7.82 2.99 -4.71
C LYS A 128 7.50 4.22 -3.88
N VAL A 129 6.42 4.15 -3.10
CA VAL A 129 6.01 5.20 -2.17
C VAL A 129 7.03 5.30 -1.03
N LEU A 130 7.38 4.18 -0.40
CA LEU A 130 8.40 4.12 0.66
C LEU A 130 9.76 4.60 0.15
N ALA A 131 10.20 4.14 -1.02
CA ALA A 131 11.43 4.62 -1.63
C ALA A 131 11.45 6.14 -1.90
N SER A 132 10.28 6.77 -2.05
CA SER A 132 10.18 8.23 -2.20
C SER A 132 10.19 8.97 -0.86
N TYR A 133 9.73 8.35 0.22
CA TYR A 133 9.94 8.87 1.58
C TYR A 133 11.41 8.79 1.99
N ASP A 134 12.09 7.67 1.67
CA ASP A 134 13.49 7.44 2.02
C ASP A 134 14.47 8.28 1.17
N ALA A 135 14.03 8.72 -0.01
CA ALA A 135 14.85 9.56 -0.88
C ALA A 135 15.09 10.94 -0.23
N PRO A 136 16.33 11.46 -0.29
CA PRO A 136 16.62 12.79 0.24
C PRO A 136 15.81 13.86 -0.50
N GLU A 137 15.44 14.91 0.22
CA GLU A 137 14.71 16.05 -0.33
C GLU A 137 15.54 16.74 -1.41
N LYS A 138 14.94 16.95 -2.57
CA LYS A 138 15.64 17.56 -3.71
C LYS A 138 15.67 19.09 -3.65
N PHE A 139 14.70 19.67 -2.96
CA PHE A 139 14.51 21.11 -2.82
C PHE A 139 14.23 21.41 -1.35
N ALA A 140 14.81 22.47 -0.82
CA ALA A 140 14.55 22.93 0.54
C ALA A 140 13.48 24.01 0.57
N VAL A 141 12.92 24.29 1.75
CA VAL A 141 12.05 25.46 1.96
C VAL A 141 12.81 26.74 1.60
N GLY A 142 12.15 27.63 0.84
CA GLY A 142 12.74 28.86 0.31
C GLY A 142 13.43 28.72 -1.05
N ASP A 143 13.61 27.50 -1.56
CA ASP A 143 14.21 27.32 -2.90
C ASP A 143 13.29 27.86 -4.00
N MET A 144 13.92 28.53 -4.97
CA MET A 144 13.26 28.95 -6.21
C MET A 144 13.32 27.83 -7.24
N VAL A 145 12.15 27.31 -7.60
CA VAL A 145 11.97 26.19 -8.51
C VAL A 145 11.06 26.57 -9.67
N GLN A 146 11.03 25.73 -10.69
CA GLN A 146 10.18 25.92 -11.86
C GLN A 146 9.35 24.66 -12.11
N ILE A 147 8.07 24.85 -12.43
CA ILE A 147 7.18 23.75 -12.83
C ILE A 147 7.56 23.27 -14.23
N ARG A 148 7.65 21.96 -14.43
CA ARG A 148 7.95 21.34 -15.72
C ARG A 148 6.79 21.52 -16.72
N ALA A 149 7.11 21.40 -18.00
CA ALA A 149 6.08 21.39 -19.04
C ALA A 149 5.17 20.15 -18.94
N ASN A 150 5.76 18.97 -18.72
CA ASN A 150 5.01 17.72 -18.59
C ASN A 150 4.60 17.45 -17.13
N ASN A 151 4.04 18.46 -16.46
CA ASN A 151 3.62 18.36 -15.07
C ASN A 151 2.29 17.61 -14.91
N ARG A 152 2.04 17.10 -13.71
CA ARG A 152 0.80 16.45 -13.27
C ARG A 152 0.33 17.05 -11.93
N VAL A 153 0.39 18.38 -11.85
CA VAL A 153 0.00 19.17 -10.66
C VAL A 153 -1.46 18.92 -10.27
N ASP A 154 -2.30 18.62 -11.25
CA ASP A 154 -3.70 18.23 -11.05
C ASP A 154 -3.85 17.07 -10.07
N ILE A 155 -2.98 16.04 -10.14
CA ILE A 155 -3.07 14.86 -9.27
C ILE A 155 -2.90 15.25 -7.79
N ALA A 156 -2.03 16.21 -7.48
CA ALA A 156 -1.79 16.64 -6.11
C ALA A 156 -2.87 17.58 -5.56
N ASN A 157 -3.67 18.23 -6.42
CA ASN A 157 -4.70 19.22 -6.03
C ASN A 157 -6.14 18.76 -6.29
N THR A 158 -6.32 17.55 -6.81
CA THR A 158 -7.63 16.93 -7.01
C THR A 158 -7.92 16.02 -5.83
N ASP A 159 -9.07 16.24 -5.18
CA ASP A 159 -9.63 15.27 -4.26
C ASP A 159 -10.10 14.06 -5.08
N GLN A 160 -9.38 12.94 -4.99
CA GLN A 160 -9.72 11.73 -5.74
C GLN A 160 -11.00 11.06 -5.23
N LYS A 161 -11.48 11.38 -4.02
CA LYS A 161 -12.72 10.80 -3.47
C LYS A 161 -13.95 11.40 -4.14
N THR A 162 -13.94 12.71 -4.34
CA THR A 162 -15.07 13.46 -4.91
C THR A 162 -14.86 13.85 -6.38
N GLY A 163 -13.62 13.73 -6.89
CA GLY A 163 -13.22 14.30 -8.17
C GLY A 163 -13.17 15.84 -8.16
N ALA A 164 -13.38 16.47 -6.99
CA ALA A 164 -13.39 17.91 -6.87
C ALA A 164 -11.98 18.45 -6.96
N VAL A 165 -11.81 19.50 -7.76
CA VAL A 165 -10.57 20.26 -7.81
C VAL A 165 -10.78 21.54 -7.02
N ALA A 166 -9.81 21.94 -6.19
CA ALA A 166 -9.91 23.19 -5.44
C ALA A 166 -10.20 24.37 -6.37
N ARG A 167 -11.15 25.25 -5.99
CA ARG A 167 -11.48 26.46 -6.78
C ARG A 167 -10.21 27.28 -7.02
N GLY A 168 -9.96 27.63 -8.29
CA GLY A 168 -8.77 28.38 -8.70
C GLY A 168 -7.60 27.51 -9.16
N THR A 169 -7.71 26.19 -9.09
CA THR A 169 -6.69 25.29 -9.64
C THR A 169 -6.64 25.45 -11.15
N ARG A 170 -5.52 25.97 -11.65
CA ARG A 170 -5.31 26.16 -13.09
C ARG A 170 -5.08 24.83 -13.78
N SER A 171 -5.42 24.79 -15.07
CA SER A 171 -5.03 23.67 -15.92
C SER A 171 -3.51 23.48 -15.85
N THR A 172 -3.06 22.23 -15.90
CA THR A 172 -1.63 21.85 -15.94
C THR A 172 -0.83 22.64 -16.99
N TRP A 173 -1.49 22.99 -18.10
CA TRP A 173 -0.97 23.85 -19.15
C TRP A 173 -0.68 25.29 -18.70
N GLY A 174 -1.59 25.92 -17.95
CA GLY A 174 -1.43 27.29 -17.44
C GLY A 174 -0.30 27.45 -16.41
N LEU A 175 0.12 26.34 -15.80
CA LEU A 175 1.20 26.28 -14.80
C LEU A 175 2.57 25.94 -15.40
N THR A 176 2.61 25.61 -16.69
CA THR A 176 3.84 25.19 -17.36
C THR A 176 4.91 26.29 -17.31
N ASN A 177 6.12 25.92 -16.89
CA ASN A 177 7.29 26.81 -16.80
C ASN A 177 7.12 28.01 -15.86
N LYS A 178 6.10 28.02 -15.00
CA LYS A 178 5.96 29.03 -13.96
C LYS A 178 7.03 28.83 -12.88
N THR A 179 7.59 29.94 -12.42
CA THR A 179 8.54 29.97 -11.30
C THR A 179 7.75 30.02 -10.01
N CYS A 180 8.18 29.25 -9.02
CA CYS A 180 7.56 29.16 -7.72
C CYS A 180 8.61 29.04 -6.62
N MET A 181 8.22 29.42 -5.41
CA MET A 181 9.01 29.28 -4.19
C MET A 181 8.47 28.10 -3.38
N VAL A 182 9.35 27.26 -2.85
CA VAL A 182 8.96 26.17 -1.95
C VAL A 182 8.61 26.74 -0.58
N LEU A 183 7.39 26.48 -0.12
CA LEU A 183 6.92 26.89 1.21
C LEU A 183 7.08 25.77 2.24
N GLU A 184 6.81 24.53 1.83
CA GLU A 184 6.75 23.38 2.74
C GLU A 184 7.11 22.10 1.99
N VAL A 185 7.82 21.21 2.68
CA VAL A 185 8.21 19.89 2.19
C VAL A 185 7.40 18.83 2.93
N ASN A 186 6.95 17.78 2.22
CA ASN A 186 6.04 16.75 2.74
C ASN A 186 4.67 17.30 3.18
N ALA A 187 4.16 18.31 2.48
CA ALA A 187 2.93 19.01 2.86
C ALA A 187 1.66 18.14 2.79
N LEU A 188 1.70 17.05 2.02
CA LEU A 188 0.64 16.05 1.92
C LEU A 188 1.25 14.65 1.82
N PRO A 189 0.49 13.59 2.18
CA PRO A 189 0.89 12.22 1.89
C PRO A 189 1.22 12.03 0.42
N ILE A 190 2.17 11.15 0.14
CA ILE A 190 2.49 10.77 -1.24
C ILE A 190 1.24 10.20 -1.89
N THR A 191 0.81 10.83 -2.98
CA THR A 191 -0.37 10.44 -3.76
C THR A 191 -0.02 9.65 -5.02
N ARG A 192 1.25 9.39 -5.30
CA ARG A 192 1.67 8.70 -6.53
C ARG A 192 2.76 7.68 -6.27
N ALA A 193 2.58 6.46 -6.78
CA ALA A 193 3.63 5.43 -6.81
C ALA A 193 4.63 5.67 -7.97
N ALA A 194 5.36 6.78 -7.91
CA ALA A 194 6.40 7.16 -8.86
C ALA A 194 7.66 7.60 -8.13
N LYS A 195 8.80 7.63 -8.83
CA LYS A 195 10.04 8.18 -8.28
C LYS A 195 9.87 9.68 -8.03
N ASN A 196 10.34 10.17 -6.89
CA ASN A 196 10.26 11.58 -6.48
C ASN A 196 8.80 12.07 -6.42
N SER A 197 7.94 11.29 -5.78
CA SER A 197 6.51 11.61 -5.62
C SER A 197 6.17 12.33 -4.32
N ARG A 198 7.18 12.81 -3.59
CA ARG A 198 7.00 13.71 -2.44
C ARG A 198 6.21 14.95 -2.86
N VAL A 199 5.25 15.35 -2.03
CA VAL A 199 4.40 16.51 -2.30
C VAL A 199 4.95 17.74 -1.60
N TYR A 200 5.14 18.81 -2.37
CA TYR A 200 5.63 20.10 -1.92
C TYR A 200 4.49 21.11 -1.99
N LYS A 201 4.44 22.03 -1.03
CA LYS A 201 3.59 23.22 -1.11
C LYS A 201 4.42 24.35 -1.70
N VAL A 202 3.97 24.90 -2.82
CA VAL A 202 4.71 25.93 -3.55
C VAL A 202 3.84 27.14 -3.82
N LEU A 203 4.44 28.33 -3.78
CA LEU A 203 3.79 29.58 -4.17
C LEU A 203 4.31 30.03 -5.52
N ILE A 204 3.41 30.19 -6.49
CA ILE A 204 3.77 30.70 -7.82
C ILE A 204 3.99 32.21 -7.72
N ILE A 205 5.04 32.70 -8.39
CA ILE A 205 5.27 34.14 -8.52
C ILE A 205 4.08 34.76 -9.27
N ASP A 206 3.57 35.89 -8.77
CA ASP A 206 2.37 36.59 -9.24
C ASP A 206 1.03 35.98 -8.79
N GLU A 207 1.05 34.98 -7.89
CA GLU A 207 -0.16 34.40 -7.30
C GLU A 207 -0.17 34.55 -5.78
N THR A 208 -1.36 34.64 -5.20
CA THR A 208 -1.57 34.79 -3.75
C THR A 208 -1.79 33.45 -3.05
N SER A 209 -2.20 32.42 -3.78
CA SER A 209 -2.60 31.13 -3.23
C SER A 209 -1.57 30.05 -3.57
N PRO A 210 -1.10 29.27 -2.58
CA PRO A 210 -0.18 28.17 -2.84
C PRO A 210 -0.89 26.99 -3.48
N ILE A 211 -0.11 26.15 -4.17
CA ILE A 211 -0.55 24.90 -4.77
C ILE A 211 0.33 23.74 -4.30
N TYR A 212 -0.17 22.51 -4.43
CA TYR A 212 0.59 21.30 -4.14
C TYR A 212 1.20 20.74 -5.43
N VAL A 213 2.47 20.34 -5.39
CA VAL A 213 3.18 19.84 -6.57
C VAL A 213 4.08 18.67 -6.19
N HIS A 214 4.13 17.62 -7.01
CA HIS A 214 5.08 16.51 -6.82
C HIS A 214 6.50 16.95 -7.16
N GLU A 215 7.49 16.42 -6.42
CA GLU A 215 8.91 16.71 -6.66
C GLU A 215 9.37 16.40 -8.11
N SER A 216 8.79 15.36 -8.71
CA SER A 216 9.05 14.97 -10.11
C SER A 216 8.69 16.08 -11.10
N ASP A 217 7.71 16.90 -10.77
CA ASP A 217 7.15 17.93 -11.62
C ASP A 217 7.88 19.27 -11.48
N LEU A 218 8.83 19.33 -10.54
CA LEU A 218 9.70 20.48 -10.33
C LEU A 218 11.07 20.27 -10.97
N LYS A 219 11.69 21.39 -11.35
CA LYS A 219 13.08 21.48 -11.79
C LYS A 219 13.72 22.72 -11.15
N LYS A 220 15.04 22.65 -10.96
CA LYS A 220 15.81 23.83 -10.55
C LYS A 220 15.66 24.93 -11.59
N LEU A 221 15.50 26.17 -11.13
CA LEU A 221 15.45 27.32 -12.02
C LEU A 221 16.79 27.41 -12.79
N ARG A 222 16.70 27.42 -14.13
CA ARG A 222 17.89 27.62 -14.96
C ARG A 222 18.26 29.10 -14.90
N ARG A 223 19.52 29.39 -14.56
CA ARG A 223 20.06 30.74 -14.76
C ARG A 223 19.94 31.10 -16.26
N PRO A 224 19.41 32.29 -16.60
CA PRO A 224 19.45 32.73 -17.99
C PRO A 224 20.91 32.75 -18.46
N LYS A 225 21.17 32.26 -19.68
CA LYS A 225 22.50 32.43 -20.29
C LYS A 225 22.76 33.94 -20.34
N LYS A 226 23.86 34.38 -19.72
CA LYS A 226 24.33 35.76 -19.89
C LYS A 226 24.48 35.99 -21.39
N LYS A 227 23.74 36.97 -21.91
CA LYS A 227 23.96 37.49 -23.26
C LYS A 227 25.25 38.29 -23.26
#